data_AF-A0A946P427-F1
#
_entry.id   AF-A0A946P427-F1
#
_cell.length_a   1.000
_cell.length_b   1.000
_cell.length_c   1.000
_cell.angle_alpha   90.00
_cell.angle_beta   90.00
_cell.angle_gamma   90.00
#
_symmetry.space_group_name_H-M   'P 1'
#
loop_
_entity.id
_entity.type
_entity.pdbx_description
1 polymer ?
#
loop_
_entity_poly.entity_id
_entity_poly.type
_entity_poly.pdbx_seq_one_letter_code
_entity_poly.pdbx_strand_id
1 'polypeptide(L)'
;MFYTAVIEFDERPGPVRDFLVSNQKRWIDHIAKAAKLGVDNGEFRGNIDCQLVAFEFQAIFPSYHFSSRLLKDPKAEHRAWKMIDKLIESIRL
;
A
#
# COMPACT_ATOMS: atom_id res chain seq x y z
N MET A 1 -10.32 2.14 8.79
CA MET A 1 -10.44 1.20 7.64
C MET A 1 -10.83 2.02 6.43
N PHE A 2 -9.92 2.21 5.47
CA PHE A 2 -10.20 2.96 4.24
C PHE A 2 -11.22 2.23 3.34
N TYR A 3 -11.31 0.90 3.41
CA TYR A 3 -12.22 0.11 2.56
C TYR A 3 -13.71 0.30 2.91
N THR A 4 -14.05 0.42 4.20
CA THR A 4 -15.42 0.75 4.62
C THR A 4 -15.79 2.19 4.27
N ALA A 5 -14.84 3.14 4.33
CA ALA A 5 -15.07 4.52 3.92
C ALA A 5 -15.20 4.68 2.40
N VAL A 6 -14.51 3.86 1.60
CA VAL A 6 -14.71 3.84 0.15
C VAL A 6 -16.15 3.42 -0.17
N ILE A 7 -16.67 2.32 0.39
CA ILE A 7 -18.05 1.86 0.13
C ILE A 7 -19.11 2.85 0.65
N GLU A 8 -18.87 3.49 1.79
CA GLU A 8 -19.84 4.39 2.42
C GLU A 8 -19.88 5.81 1.78
N PHE A 9 -18.80 6.22 1.09
CA PHE A 9 -18.67 7.53 0.46
C PHE A 9 -18.46 7.51 -1.06
N ASP A 10 -18.38 6.34 -1.72
CA ASP A 10 -18.18 6.31 -3.18
C ASP A 10 -19.33 7.00 -3.94
N GLU A 11 -20.56 6.82 -3.45
CA GLU A 11 -21.77 7.41 -4.03
C GLU A 11 -22.13 8.82 -3.49
N ARG A 12 -21.28 9.41 -2.63
CA ARG A 12 -21.54 10.72 -2.00
C ARG A 12 -20.42 11.71 -2.32
N PRO A 13 -20.48 12.42 -3.47
CA PRO A 13 -19.53 13.49 -3.75
C PRO A 13 -19.60 14.56 -2.65
N GLY A 14 -18.43 15.04 -2.21
CA GLY A 14 -18.34 16.07 -1.17
C GLY A 14 -16.92 16.22 -0.58
N PRO A 15 -16.68 17.27 0.24
CA PRO A 15 -15.34 17.65 0.70
C PRO A 15 -14.58 16.54 1.44
N VAL A 16 -15.30 15.67 2.16
CA VAL A 16 -14.71 14.54 2.89
C VAL A 16 -14.13 13.50 1.92
N ARG A 17 -14.88 13.15 0.86
CA ARG A 17 -14.42 12.22 -0.17
C ARG A 17 -13.19 12.76 -0.89
N ASP A 18 -13.22 14.04 -1.26
CA ASP A 18 -12.10 14.69 -1.97
C ASP A 18 -10.83 14.71 -1.12
N PHE A 19 -10.96 15.01 0.18
CA PHE A 19 -9.84 14.93 1.13
C PHE A 19 -9.29 13.51 1.22
N LEU A 20 -10.16 12.49 1.36
CA LEU A 20 -9.75 11.08 1.43
C LEU A 20 -9.01 10.63 0.17
N VAL A 21 -9.54 10.97 -1.02
CA VAL A 21 -8.90 10.66 -2.31
C VAL A 21 -7.55 11.36 -2.42
N SER A 22 -7.47 12.64 -2.06
CA SER A 22 -6.22 13.41 -2.10
C SER A 22 -5.16 12.82 -1.17
N ASN A 23 -5.55 12.48 0.06
CA ASN A 23 -4.65 11.87 1.03
C ASN A 23 -4.16 10.49 0.56
N GLN A 24 -5.05 9.67 0.00
CA GLN A 24 -4.71 8.35 -0.51
C GLN A 24 -3.74 8.43 -1.71
N LYS A 25 -3.97 9.38 -2.63
CA LYS A 25 -3.04 9.64 -3.76
C LYS A 25 -1.67 10.09 -3.25
N ARG A 26 -1.63 11.04 -2.30
CA ARG A 26 -0.38 11.51 -1.70
C ARG A 26 0.41 10.39 -1.02
N TRP A 27 -0.29 9.48 -0.36
CA TRP A 27 0.34 8.31 0.26
C TRP A 27 1.00 7.39 -0.77
N ILE A 28 0.28 7.04 -1.84
CA ILE A 28 0.83 6.21 -2.93
C ILE A 28 2.04 6.89 -3.56
N ASP A 29 1.95 8.19 -3.85
CA ASP A 29 3.04 8.98 -4.41
C ASP A 29 4.27 9.02 -3.50
N HIS A 30 4.07 9.07 -2.17
CA HIS A 30 5.18 9.03 -1.21
C HIS A 30 5.91 7.69 -1.24
N ILE A 31 5.18 6.58 -1.32
CA ILE A 31 5.81 5.24 -1.42
C ILE A 31 6.54 5.09 -2.76
N ALA A 32 5.94 5.53 -3.87
CA ALA A 32 6.57 5.48 -5.18
C ALA A 32 7.87 6.30 -5.23
N LYS A 33 7.89 7.48 -4.58
CA LYS A 33 9.11 8.28 -4.43
C LYS A 33 10.17 7.57 -3.60
N ALA A 34 9.79 6.89 -2.52
CA ALA A 34 10.73 6.10 -1.72
C ALA A 34 11.34 4.95 -2.53
N ALA A 35 10.53 4.24 -3.33
CA ALA A 35 11.03 3.20 -4.24
C ALA A 35 12.00 3.79 -5.27
N LYS A 36 11.69 4.97 -5.84
CA LYS A 36 12.60 5.67 -6.75
C LYS A 36 13.92 6.05 -6.08
N LEU A 37 13.91 6.52 -4.84
CA LEU A 37 15.14 6.83 -4.11
C LEU A 37 16.01 5.58 -3.92
N GLY A 38 15.41 4.42 -3.62
CA GLY A 38 16.16 3.16 -3.55
C GLY A 38 16.79 2.75 -4.89
N VAL A 39 16.11 3.02 -6.02
CA VAL A 39 16.71 2.86 -7.36
C VAL A 39 17.87 3.83 -7.56
N ASP A 40 17.67 5.12 -7.28
CA ASP A 40 18.67 6.15 -7.48
C ASP A 40 19.93 5.93 -6.61
N ASN A 41 19.78 5.27 -5.45
CA ASN A 41 20.88 4.88 -4.56
C ASN A 41 21.51 3.52 -4.90
N GLY A 42 20.98 2.78 -5.89
CA GLY A 42 21.47 1.44 -6.24
C GLY A 42 21.08 0.32 -5.27
N GLU A 43 20.08 0.55 -4.41
CA GLU A 43 19.52 -0.47 -3.51
C GLU A 43 18.51 -1.38 -4.23
N PHE A 44 17.82 -0.84 -5.25
CA PHE A 44 16.81 -1.54 -6.05
C PHE A 44 17.16 -1.58 -7.54
N ARG A 45 16.58 -2.54 -8.27
CA ARG A 45 16.78 -2.70 -9.73
C ARG A 45 16.30 -1.46 -10.48
N GLY A 46 17.10 -0.99 -11.44
CA GLY A 46 16.81 0.24 -12.21
C GLY A 46 15.58 0.21 -13.12
N ASN A 47 15.00 -0.97 -13.36
CA ASN A 47 13.88 -1.17 -14.27
C ASN A 47 12.54 -1.47 -13.57
N ILE A 48 12.44 -1.28 -12.25
CA ILE A 48 11.19 -1.49 -11.54
C ILE A 48 10.16 -0.38 -11.86
N ASP A 49 8.89 -0.77 -11.89
CA ASP A 49 7.79 0.19 -11.89
C ASP A 49 7.53 0.65 -10.44
N CYS A 50 7.99 1.86 -10.09
CA CYS A 50 7.85 2.41 -8.75
C CYS A 50 6.38 2.63 -8.34
N GLN A 51 5.47 2.86 -9.29
CA GLN A 51 4.04 3.01 -9.01
C GLN A 51 3.40 1.65 -8.73
N LEU A 52 3.81 0.60 -9.44
CA LEU A 52 3.40 -0.77 -9.14
C LEU A 52 3.87 -1.19 -7.74
N VAL A 53 5.12 -0.90 -7.37
CA VAL A 53 5.65 -1.20 -6.02
C VAL A 53 4.81 -0.51 -4.94
N ALA A 54 4.44 0.76 -5.14
CA ALA A 54 3.59 1.49 -4.22
C ALA A 54 2.18 0.89 -4.11
N PHE A 55 1.62 0.45 -5.23
CA PHE A 55 0.33 -0.23 -5.27
C PHE A 55 0.36 -1.56 -4.53
N GLU A 56 1.36 -2.40 -4.78
CA GLU A 56 1.54 -3.70 -4.13
C GLU A 56 1.72 -3.54 -2.61
N PHE A 57 2.55 -2.59 -2.18
CA PHE A 57 2.73 -2.26 -0.77
C PHE A 57 1.41 -1.83 -0.13
N GLN A 58 0.64 -0.96 -0.79
CA GLN A 58 -0.64 -0.48 -0.27
C GLN A 58 -1.69 -1.60 -0.17
N ALA A 59 -1.63 -2.62 -1.05
CA ALA A 59 -2.55 -3.75 -1.04
C ALA A 59 -2.39 -4.66 0.20
N ILE A 60 -1.23 -4.61 0.87
CA ILE A 60 -0.96 -5.40 2.09
C ILE A 60 -1.85 -4.94 3.25
N PHE A 61 -2.07 -3.64 3.41
CA PHE A 61 -2.85 -3.07 4.51
C PHE A 61 -4.30 -3.57 4.60
N PRO A 62 -5.14 -3.50 3.55
CA PRO A 62 -6.49 -4.01 3.62
C PRO A 62 -6.53 -5.53 3.83
N SER A 63 -5.59 -6.29 3.25
CA SER A 63 -5.48 -7.74 3.46
C SER A 63 -5.16 -8.09 4.92
N TYR A 64 -4.21 -7.37 5.52
CA TYR A 64 -3.90 -7.50 6.95
C TYR A 64 -5.08 -7.12 7.83
N HIS A 65 -5.73 -5.99 7.56
CA HIS A 65 -6.86 -5.51 8.35
C HIS A 65 -8.05 -6.48 8.30
N PHE A 66 -8.39 -6.98 7.13
CA PHE A 66 -9.44 -7.99 6.96
C PHE A 66 -9.11 -9.26 7.75
N SER A 67 -7.90 -9.80 7.56
CA SER A 67 -7.47 -11.05 8.21
C SER A 67 -7.40 -10.92 9.73
N SER A 68 -6.88 -9.81 10.25
CA SER A 68 -6.72 -9.57 11.69
C SER A 68 -8.04 -9.22 12.39
N ARG A 69 -8.90 -8.40 11.77
CA ARG A 69 -10.10 -7.85 12.44
C ARG A 69 -11.34 -8.70 12.21
N LEU A 70 -11.60 -9.10 10.97
CA LEU A 70 -12.79 -9.88 10.65
C LEU A 70 -12.56 -11.35 10.95
N LEU A 71 -11.49 -11.94 10.41
CA LEU A 71 -11.21 -13.37 10.54
C LEU A 71 -10.51 -13.73 11.86
N LYS A 72 -9.99 -12.73 12.60
CA LYS A 72 -9.22 -12.94 13.83
C LYS A 72 -8.06 -13.93 13.66
N ASP A 73 -7.43 -13.92 12.48
CA ASP A 73 -6.32 -14.83 12.18
C ASP A 73 -5.08 -14.40 13.00
N PRO A 74 -4.59 -15.25 13.94
CA PRO A 74 -3.43 -14.91 14.78
C PRO A 74 -2.13 -14.78 13.99
N LYS A 75 -2.08 -15.26 12.74
CA LYS A 75 -0.93 -15.16 11.84
C LYS A 75 -1.04 -14.00 10.85
N ALA A 76 -2.08 -13.15 10.95
CA ALA A 76 -2.29 -12.04 10.01
C ALA A 76 -1.08 -11.09 9.92
N GLU A 77 -0.53 -10.71 11.07
CA GLU A 77 0.63 -9.82 11.14
C GLU A 77 1.87 -10.46 10.50
N HIS A 78 2.16 -11.71 10.86
CA HIS A 78 3.28 -12.44 10.28
C HIS A 78 3.18 -12.55 8.75
N ARG A 79 1.97 -12.78 8.21
CA ARG A 79 1.78 -12.82 6.75
C ARG A 79 1.97 -11.45 6.10
N ALA A 80 1.52 -10.37 6.74
CA ALA A 80 1.71 -9.01 6.24
C ALA A 80 3.21 -8.67 6.13
N TRP A 81 3.99 -8.95 7.17
CA TRP A 81 5.44 -8.77 7.14
C TRP A 81 6.10 -9.64 6.06
N LYS A 82 5.71 -10.91 5.95
CA LYS A 82 6.22 -11.79 4.89
C LYS A 82 5.89 -11.28 3.47
N MET A 83 4.76 -10.60 3.27
CA MET A 83 4.43 -9.96 1.99
C MET A 83 5.33 -8.75 1.73
N ILE A 84 5.62 -7.94 2.75
CA ILE A 84 6.57 -6.82 2.64
C ILE A 84 7.96 -7.34 2.30
N ASP A 85 8.46 -8.35 3.03
CA ASP A 85 9.77 -8.95 2.79
C ASP A 85 9.90 -9.44 1.35
N LYS A 86 8.90 -10.20 0.87
CA LYS A 86 8.87 -10.69 -0.52
C LYS A 86 8.84 -9.56 -1.54
N LEU A 87 8.09 -8.49 -1.29
CA LEU A 87 8.03 -7.34 -2.18
C LEU A 87 9.42 -6.70 -2.27
N ILE A 88 10.07 -6.44 -1.14
CA ILE A 88 11.41 -5.84 -1.09
C ILE A 88 12.45 -6.76 -1.74
N GLU A 89 12.43 -8.05 -1.45
CA GLU A 89 13.29 -9.05 -2.12
C GLU A 89 13.09 -9.05 -3.62
N SER A 90 11.84 -8.91 -4.09
CA SER A 90 11.55 -8.92 -5.52
C SER A 90 12.19 -7.74 -6.25
N ILE A 91 12.34 -6.57 -5.62
CA ILE A 91 12.84 -5.35 -6.25
C ILE A 91 14.31 -5.05 -5.99
N ARG A 92 14.95 -5.78 -5.06
CA ARG A 92 16.36 -5.62 -4.72
C ARG A 92 17.27 -5.87 -5.93
N LEU A 93 18.35 -5.08 -6.04
CA LEU A 93 19.36 -5.14 -7.11
C LEU A 93 20.06 -6.51 -7.18
#